data_AF-A0A6F8PNP7-F1
#
_entry.id   AF-A0A6F8PNP7-F1
#
_cell.length_a   1.000
_cell.length_b   1.000
_cell.length_c   1.000
_cell.angle_alpha   90.00
_cell.angle_beta   90.00
_cell.angle_gamma   90.00
#
_symmetry.space_group_name_H-M   'P 1'
#
loop_
_entity.id
_entity.type
_entity.pdbx_description
1 polymer ?
#
loop_
_entity_poly.entity_id
_entity_poly.type
_entity_poly.pdbx_seq_one_letter_code
_entity_poly.pdbx_strand_id
1 'polypeptide(L)'
;MQFIARHPMAILAALVLHSLIILGFTYADFMKPTVLKVSVDGDSTSVIQPKVETMQPMKTFAVDAKVVEEQLALLKEAEAEKQREQERLNAKTQAEKQNLALLKQKQLEEQKKAEAAKQQALLEKRKAEESQRIAELEARKAEESKRLAEIEKQKVEAQKERTLAEQKKAEQAKQEAVLAEQQRKEARLKIAEAEKQRKEEEQKTQLLKAEIEKKEAEKKKLEQQALLAKLQKEQEEEEAELRRTLEAEETKRRAALKAKEMKSLQETYVTSIAAKVKDNWKTAAKVSPDAQCDIAIIQTPTGDITSVNILNCNAQANAQFRKDAEKAVYRSAPLPAPPVKELFERNIQFNFKP
;
A
#
# COMPACT_ATOMS: atom_id res chain seq x y z
N MET A 1 -22.32 5.91 0.35
CA MET A 1 -21.48 6.68 -0.60
C MET A 1 -20.60 5.83 -1.54
N GLN A 2 -20.21 4.58 -1.20
CA GLN A 2 -19.16 3.83 -1.94
C GLN A 2 -19.43 3.53 -3.44
N PHE A 3 -20.68 3.55 -3.92
CA PHE A 3 -20.97 3.33 -5.34
C PHE A 3 -20.58 4.54 -6.22
N ILE A 4 -20.91 5.75 -5.78
CA ILE A 4 -20.62 7.01 -6.50
C ILE A 4 -19.11 7.18 -6.71
N ALA A 5 -18.31 6.82 -5.69
CA ALA A 5 -16.86 6.88 -5.74
C ALA A 5 -16.21 5.86 -6.71
N ARG A 6 -16.91 4.79 -7.10
CA ARG A 6 -16.39 3.78 -8.05
C ARG A 6 -16.68 4.09 -9.51
N HIS A 7 -17.78 4.79 -9.82
CA HIS A 7 -18.20 5.04 -11.21
C HIS A 7 -18.63 6.50 -11.48
N PRO A 8 -17.78 7.51 -11.18
CA PRO A 8 -18.15 8.93 -11.33
C PRO A 8 -18.50 9.31 -12.78
N MET A 9 -17.76 8.78 -13.76
CA MET A 9 -17.97 9.07 -15.20
C MET A 9 -19.36 8.68 -15.70
N ALA A 10 -19.91 7.56 -15.22
CA ALA A 10 -21.21 7.05 -15.66
C ALA A 10 -22.36 7.96 -15.17
N ILE A 11 -22.25 8.46 -13.93
CA ILE A 11 -23.24 9.38 -13.34
C ILE A 11 -23.18 10.75 -14.06
N LEU A 12 -21.98 11.25 -14.36
CA LEU A 12 -21.78 12.51 -15.05
C LEU A 12 -22.35 12.48 -16.48
N ALA A 13 -22.10 11.39 -17.23
CA ALA A 13 -22.68 11.18 -18.55
C ALA A 13 -24.22 11.13 -18.54
N ALA A 14 -24.82 10.47 -17.53
CA ALA A 14 -26.27 10.40 -17.39
C ALA A 14 -26.91 11.79 -17.17
N LEU A 15 -26.29 12.65 -16.34
CA LEU A 15 -26.79 14.01 -16.08
C LEU A 15 -26.75 14.90 -17.33
N VAL A 16 -25.66 14.85 -18.11
CA VAL A 16 -25.53 15.64 -19.36
C VAL A 16 -26.62 15.29 -20.38
N LEU A 17 -26.96 14.00 -20.51
CA LEU A 17 -27.99 13.55 -21.45
C LEU A 17 -29.37 14.13 -21.13
N HIS A 18 -29.76 14.18 -19.85
CA HIS A 18 -31.06 14.71 -19.44
C HIS A 18 -31.17 16.23 -19.65
N SER A 19 -30.10 16.98 -19.40
CA SER A 19 -30.06 18.43 -19.63
C SER A 19 -30.30 18.83 -21.09
N LEU A 20 -29.77 18.06 -22.05
CA LEU A 20 -29.94 18.34 -23.48
C LEU A 20 -31.39 18.15 -23.96
N ILE A 21 -32.09 17.14 -23.42
CA ILE A 21 -33.48 16.84 -23.78
C ILE A 21 -34.41 17.98 -23.35
N ILE A 22 -34.18 18.55 -22.16
CA ILE A 22 -34.96 19.68 -21.63
C ILE A 22 -34.77 20.94 -22.50
N LEU A 23 -33.53 21.20 -22.95
CA LEU A 23 -33.22 22.36 -23.78
C LEU A 23 -33.87 22.31 -25.18
N GLY A 24 -34.08 21.12 -25.74
CA GLY A 24 -34.69 20.95 -27.06
C GLY A 24 -36.18 21.33 -27.11
N PHE A 25 -36.91 21.14 -26.01
CA PHE A 25 -38.36 21.37 -25.96
C PHE A 25 -38.76 22.85 -25.89
N THR A 26 -37.87 23.76 -25.47
CA THR A 26 -38.22 25.17 -25.22
C THR A 26 -38.07 26.09 -26.44
N TYR A 27 -37.56 25.59 -27.57
CA TYR A 27 -37.19 26.42 -28.72
C TYR A 27 -38.22 26.42 -29.88
N ALA A 28 -39.33 25.69 -29.77
CA ALA A 28 -40.19 25.36 -30.91
C ALA A 28 -41.28 26.41 -31.28
N ASP A 29 -41.65 27.33 -30.39
CA ASP A 29 -42.96 28.01 -30.43
C ASP A 29 -43.04 29.43 -31.09
N PHE A 30 -41.97 29.97 -31.70
CA PHE A 30 -41.79 31.45 -31.78
C PHE A 30 -41.78 32.16 -33.18
N MET A 31 -42.62 31.84 -34.20
CA MET A 31 -42.55 32.52 -35.54
C MET A 31 -43.85 32.56 -36.42
N LYS A 32 -44.53 33.73 -36.68
CA LYS A 32 -45.38 34.14 -37.89
C LYS A 32 -45.76 35.70 -37.97
N PRO A 33 -45.92 36.42 -39.15
CA PRO A 33 -46.17 37.92 -39.29
C PRO A 33 -47.04 38.55 -40.51
N THR A 34 -47.13 39.94 -40.71
CA THR A 34 -47.51 40.85 -41.92
C THR A 34 -48.97 41.44 -42.18
N VAL A 35 -49.44 42.53 -42.94
CA VAL A 35 -49.01 43.82 -43.71
C VAL A 35 -50.19 44.91 -44.02
N LEU A 36 -50.20 45.80 -45.09
CA LEU A 36 -50.84 47.20 -45.23
C LEU A 36 -51.15 47.81 -46.71
N LYS A 37 -51.95 48.93 -47.02
CA LYS A 37 -52.03 49.79 -48.35
C LYS A 37 -52.99 51.10 -48.57
N VAL A 38 -52.98 51.90 -49.74
CA VAL A 38 -53.53 53.35 -50.06
C VAL A 38 -53.95 53.81 -51.58
N SER A 39 -54.59 55.01 -51.96
CA SER A 39 -55.01 55.59 -53.37
C SER A 39 -55.29 57.18 -53.65
N VAL A 40 -55.68 57.76 -54.88
CA VAL A 40 -55.66 59.26 -55.42
C VAL A 40 -56.61 59.78 -56.66
N ASP A 41 -56.86 61.14 -57.00
CA ASP A 41 -57.13 61.96 -58.34
C ASP A 41 -58.11 63.28 -58.33
N GLY A 42 -58.42 64.32 -59.25
CA GLY A 42 -58.02 65.07 -60.57
C GLY A 42 -58.99 66.21 -61.31
N ASP A 43 -58.50 67.22 -62.18
CA ASP A 43 -59.07 68.07 -63.41
C ASP A 43 -59.78 69.57 -63.55
N SER A 44 -59.69 70.31 -64.76
CA SER A 44 -60.59 71.32 -65.59
C SER A 44 -60.49 72.94 -65.86
N THR A 45 -61.17 73.61 -66.89
CA THR A 45 -60.96 75.05 -67.53
C THR A 45 -62.13 75.96 -68.26
N SER A 46 -61.99 77.31 -68.65
CA SER A 46 -62.88 78.19 -69.61
C SER A 46 -62.49 79.71 -70.10
N VAL A 47 -63.32 80.55 -70.86
CA VAL A 47 -63.02 81.79 -71.78
C VAL A 47 -64.13 82.97 -72.00
N ILE A 48 -63.90 84.25 -72.55
CA ILE A 48 -64.86 85.25 -73.33
C ILE A 48 -64.34 86.70 -73.85
N GLN A 49 -65.12 87.58 -74.62
CA GLN A 49 -64.73 88.85 -75.44
C GLN A 49 -65.78 90.10 -75.65
N PRO A 50 -65.47 91.31 -76.29
CA PRO A 50 -66.26 92.64 -76.33
C PRO A 50 -66.51 93.50 -77.69
N LYS A 51 -67.02 94.82 -77.70
CA LYS A 51 -67.38 95.75 -78.89
C LYS A 51 -67.29 97.36 -78.75
N VAL A 52 -67.72 98.21 -79.74
CA VAL A 52 -67.38 99.67 -80.12
C VAL A 52 -68.58 100.54 -80.72
N GLU A 53 -68.48 101.91 -80.92
CA GLU A 53 -69.10 102.89 -81.94
C GLU A 53 -69.34 104.38 -81.37
N THR A 54 -69.57 105.61 -81.98
CA THR A 54 -69.48 106.41 -83.31
C THR A 54 -69.61 108.00 -83.13
N MET A 55 -69.71 108.91 -84.17
CA MET A 55 -69.79 110.45 -84.12
C MET A 55 -70.52 111.21 -85.30
N GLN A 56 -70.97 112.51 -85.16
CA GLN A 56 -71.07 113.66 -86.17
C GLN A 56 -71.83 114.97 -85.63
N PRO A 57 -72.21 116.07 -86.37
CA PRO A 57 -71.38 117.24 -86.84
C PRO A 57 -71.98 118.72 -86.74
N MET A 58 -71.21 119.74 -87.21
CA MET A 58 -71.63 120.98 -87.99
C MET A 58 -71.76 122.42 -87.38
N LYS A 59 -71.40 123.43 -88.24
CA LYS A 59 -71.82 124.86 -88.37
C LYS A 59 -71.04 126.02 -87.69
N THR A 60 -71.26 127.24 -88.24
CA THR A 60 -70.40 128.44 -88.19
C THR A 60 -71.14 129.72 -87.77
N PHE A 61 -70.53 130.58 -86.94
CA PHE A 61 -70.98 131.95 -86.65
C PHE A 61 -69.78 132.91 -86.47
N ALA A 62 -70.00 134.20 -86.73
CA ALA A 62 -69.06 135.26 -86.35
C ALA A 62 -69.26 135.63 -84.87
N VAL A 63 -68.17 135.84 -84.13
CA VAL A 63 -68.19 136.00 -82.66
C VAL A 63 -67.44 137.26 -82.24
N ASP A 64 -67.98 137.96 -81.25
CA ASP A 64 -67.40 139.17 -80.66
C ASP A 64 -66.09 138.85 -79.92
N ALA A 65 -65.03 139.61 -80.21
CA ALA A 65 -63.66 139.31 -79.81
C ALA A 65 -63.48 139.17 -78.29
N LYS A 66 -64.29 139.88 -77.49
CA LYS A 66 -64.14 139.87 -76.03
C LYS A 66 -64.53 138.55 -75.35
N VAL A 67 -65.37 137.73 -75.98
CA VAL A 67 -65.75 136.39 -75.49
C VAL A 67 -64.65 135.36 -75.82
N VAL A 68 -63.85 135.62 -76.85
CA VAL A 68 -62.82 134.68 -77.35
C VAL A 68 -61.62 134.63 -76.39
N GLU A 69 -61.23 135.73 -75.76
CA GLU A 69 -60.12 135.73 -74.77
C GLU A 69 -60.45 134.90 -73.52
N GLU A 70 -61.69 134.99 -73.03
CA GLU A 70 -62.15 134.23 -71.85
C GLU A 70 -62.24 132.72 -72.13
N GLN A 71 -62.69 132.33 -73.34
CA GLN A 71 -62.64 130.94 -73.78
C GLN A 71 -61.21 130.45 -74.03
N LEU A 72 -60.30 131.30 -74.53
CA LEU A 72 -58.88 130.95 -74.71
C LEU A 72 -58.15 130.69 -73.39
N ALA A 73 -58.53 131.36 -72.30
CA ALA A 73 -58.00 131.09 -70.97
C ALA A 73 -58.38 129.67 -70.49
N LEU A 74 -59.67 129.34 -70.56
CA LEU A 74 -60.19 128.01 -70.19
C LEU A 74 -59.61 126.88 -71.05
N LEU A 75 -59.42 127.11 -72.35
CA LEU A 75 -58.79 126.15 -73.26
C LEU A 75 -57.34 125.85 -72.89
N LYS A 76 -56.56 126.86 -72.45
CA LYS A 76 -55.16 126.66 -72.03
C LYS A 76 -55.02 125.82 -70.76
N GLU A 77 -55.91 125.98 -69.78
CA GLU A 77 -55.90 125.10 -68.59
C GLU A 77 -56.25 123.66 -68.97
N ALA A 78 -57.24 123.46 -69.83
CA ALA A 78 -57.64 122.14 -70.31
C ALA A 78 -56.55 121.43 -71.16
N GLU A 79 -55.73 122.16 -71.91
CA GLU A 79 -54.55 121.59 -72.58
C GLU A 79 -53.42 121.25 -71.58
N ALA A 80 -53.16 122.13 -70.61
CA ALA A 80 -52.12 121.91 -69.60
C ALA A 80 -52.42 120.71 -68.69
N GLU A 81 -53.69 120.45 -68.37
CA GLU A 81 -54.10 119.27 -67.62
C GLU A 81 -53.91 117.98 -68.44
N LYS A 82 -54.34 117.97 -69.71
CA LYS A 82 -54.13 116.83 -70.63
C LYS A 82 -52.66 116.48 -70.84
N GLN A 83 -51.78 117.48 -70.94
CA GLN A 83 -50.33 117.24 -71.05
C GLN A 83 -49.79 116.50 -69.82
N ARG A 84 -50.16 116.95 -68.60
CA ARG A 84 -49.76 116.30 -67.35
C ARG A 84 -50.29 114.86 -67.22
N GLU A 85 -51.51 114.61 -67.66
CA GLU A 85 -52.06 113.24 -67.66
C GLU A 85 -51.32 112.33 -68.65
N GLN A 86 -51.02 112.83 -69.87
CA GLN A 86 -50.28 112.09 -70.88
C GLN A 86 -48.84 111.78 -70.44
N GLU A 87 -48.14 112.73 -69.79
CA GLU A 87 -46.82 112.49 -69.19
C GLU A 87 -46.88 111.40 -68.11
N ARG A 88 -47.90 111.42 -67.24
CA ARG A 88 -48.07 110.43 -66.17
C ARG A 88 -48.35 109.02 -66.73
N LEU A 89 -49.14 108.92 -67.81
CA LEU A 89 -49.38 107.67 -68.55
C LEU A 89 -48.10 107.14 -69.21
N ASN A 90 -47.33 108.02 -69.86
CA ASN A 90 -46.07 107.66 -70.50
C ASN A 90 -45.05 107.15 -69.47
N ALA A 91 -44.87 107.86 -68.35
CA ALA A 91 -43.97 107.47 -67.27
C ALA A 91 -44.33 106.11 -66.67
N LYS A 92 -45.63 105.85 -66.41
CA LYS A 92 -46.11 104.56 -65.91
C LYS A 92 -45.80 103.42 -66.90
N THR A 93 -46.10 103.62 -68.18
CA THR A 93 -45.82 102.66 -69.27
C THR A 93 -44.33 102.35 -69.38
N GLN A 94 -43.47 103.35 -69.21
CA GLN A 94 -42.03 103.21 -69.33
C GLN A 94 -41.42 102.42 -68.14
N ALA A 95 -41.91 102.65 -66.92
CA ALA A 95 -41.53 101.88 -65.74
C ALA A 95 -41.97 100.40 -65.83
N GLU A 96 -43.20 100.15 -66.30
CA GLU A 96 -43.74 98.80 -66.49
C GLU A 96 -42.94 98.00 -67.54
N LYS A 97 -42.55 98.66 -68.64
CA LYS A 97 -41.69 98.09 -69.69
C LYS A 97 -40.28 97.74 -69.19
N GLN A 98 -39.69 98.55 -68.31
CA GLN A 98 -38.40 98.25 -67.67
C GLN A 98 -38.51 97.04 -66.73
N ASN A 99 -39.57 96.97 -65.92
CA ASN A 99 -39.77 95.88 -64.96
C ASN A 99 -39.96 94.52 -65.68
N LEU A 100 -40.73 94.51 -66.78
CA LEU A 100 -40.91 93.32 -67.63
C LEU A 100 -39.59 92.85 -68.28
N ALA A 101 -38.72 93.78 -68.70
CA ALA A 101 -37.42 93.44 -69.26
C ALA A 101 -36.50 92.78 -68.23
N LEU A 102 -36.45 93.31 -67.00
CA LEU A 102 -35.67 92.75 -65.89
C LEU A 102 -36.14 91.33 -65.51
N LEU A 103 -37.46 91.11 -65.47
CA LEU A 103 -38.04 89.80 -65.16
C LEU A 103 -37.65 88.74 -66.23
N LYS A 104 -37.74 89.13 -67.51
CA LYS A 104 -37.39 88.26 -68.64
C LYS A 104 -35.89 87.94 -68.69
N GLN A 105 -35.03 88.87 -68.28
CA GLN A 105 -33.59 88.63 -68.16
C GLN A 105 -33.26 87.58 -67.08
N LYS A 106 -33.90 87.66 -65.90
CA LYS A 106 -33.72 86.68 -64.82
C LYS A 106 -34.12 85.25 -65.24
N GLN A 107 -35.30 85.08 -65.86
CA GLN A 107 -35.75 83.76 -66.32
C GLN A 107 -34.78 83.12 -67.31
N LEU A 108 -34.20 83.91 -68.23
CA LEU A 108 -33.23 83.40 -69.21
C LEU A 108 -31.91 82.95 -68.56
N GLU A 109 -31.52 83.56 -67.44
CA GLU A 109 -30.32 83.18 -66.68
C GLU A 109 -30.54 81.90 -65.86
N GLU A 110 -31.71 81.76 -65.22
CA GLU A 110 -32.09 80.53 -64.51
C GLU A 110 -32.19 79.33 -65.47
N GLN A 111 -32.81 79.49 -66.65
CA GLN A 111 -32.91 78.42 -67.65
C GLN A 111 -31.52 77.92 -68.06
N LYS A 112 -30.57 78.82 -68.35
CA LYS A 112 -29.18 78.44 -68.71
C LYS A 112 -28.45 77.71 -67.58
N LYS A 113 -28.65 78.12 -66.32
CA LYS A 113 -28.07 77.44 -65.15
C LYS A 113 -28.67 76.03 -64.96
N ALA A 114 -29.99 75.89 -65.13
CA ALA A 114 -30.67 74.61 -65.04
C ALA A 114 -30.30 73.63 -66.17
N GLU A 115 -30.04 74.13 -67.38
CA GLU A 115 -29.61 73.32 -68.52
C GLU A 115 -28.15 72.85 -68.37
N ALA A 116 -27.23 73.74 -67.98
CA ALA A 116 -25.83 73.39 -67.72
C ALA A 116 -25.68 72.31 -66.63
N ALA A 117 -26.43 72.44 -65.52
CA ALA A 117 -26.44 71.45 -64.44
C ALA A 117 -26.90 70.05 -64.90
N LYS A 118 -27.92 69.99 -65.78
CA LYS A 118 -28.40 68.73 -66.38
C LYS A 118 -27.35 68.07 -67.28
N GLN A 119 -26.61 68.85 -68.07
CA GLN A 119 -25.55 68.31 -68.93
C GLN A 119 -24.37 67.76 -68.10
N GLN A 120 -23.95 68.43 -67.03
CA GLN A 120 -22.88 67.94 -66.15
C GLN A 120 -23.26 66.61 -65.47
N ALA A 121 -24.45 66.53 -64.86
CA ALA A 121 -24.92 65.32 -64.18
C ALA A 121 -25.00 64.09 -65.12
N LEU A 122 -25.36 64.29 -66.40
CA LEU A 122 -25.42 63.21 -67.38
C LEU A 122 -24.02 62.68 -67.76
N LEU A 123 -23.01 63.56 -67.80
CA LEU A 123 -21.63 63.20 -68.13
C LEU A 123 -20.93 62.45 -66.98
N GLU A 124 -21.17 62.84 -65.73
CA GLU A 124 -20.64 62.11 -64.57
C GLU A 124 -21.25 60.72 -64.45
N LYS A 125 -22.57 60.59 -64.64
CA LYS A 125 -23.25 59.29 -64.58
C LYS A 125 -22.66 58.27 -65.56
N ARG A 126 -22.39 58.67 -66.81
CA ARG A 126 -21.79 57.77 -67.82
C ARG A 126 -20.40 57.27 -67.39
N LYS A 127 -19.56 58.15 -66.84
CA LYS A 127 -18.21 57.78 -66.36
C LYS A 127 -18.26 56.80 -65.19
N ALA A 128 -19.24 56.94 -64.29
CA ALA A 128 -19.46 56.00 -63.20
C ALA A 128 -19.90 54.61 -63.70
N GLU A 129 -20.84 54.55 -64.64
CA GLU A 129 -21.34 53.28 -65.21
C GLU A 129 -20.26 52.55 -66.04
N GLU A 130 -19.39 53.28 -66.75
CA GLU A 130 -18.29 52.71 -67.53
C GLU A 130 -17.16 52.15 -66.66
N SER A 131 -16.74 52.89 -65.63
CA SER A 131 -15.67 52.46 -64.70
C SER A 131 -16.06 51.25 -63.85
N GLN A 132 -17.32 51.15 -63.41
CA GLN A 132 -17.82 49.96 -62.68
C GLN A 132 -17.76 48.68 -63.53
N ARG A 133 -18.12 48.76 -64.83
CA ARG A 133 -18.08 47.61 -65.74
C ARG A 133 -16.68 47.05 -65.97
N ILE A 134 -15.67 47.90 -66.01
CA ILE A 134 -14.27 47.47 -66.18
C ILE A 134 -13.81 46.72 -64.91
N ALA A 135 -14.07 47.29 -63.73
CA ALA A 135 -13.69 46.68 -62.45
C ALA A 135 -14.31 45.28 -62.20
N GLU A 136 -15.60 45.08 -62.54
CA GLU A 136 -16.24 43.76 -62.36
C GLU A 136 -15.62 42.68 -63.26
N LEU A 137 -15.27 43.04 -64.51
CA LEU A 137 -14.70 42.11 -65.50
C LEU A 137 -13.27 41.68 -65.15
N GLU A 138 -12.49 42.53 -64.48
CA GLU A 138 -11.15 42.17 -63.98
C GLU A 138 -11.24 41.34 -62.69
N ALA A 139 -12.14 41.69 -61.76
CA ALA A 139 -12.34 40.97 -60.51
C ALA A 139 -12.67 39.48 -60.72
N ARG A 140 -13.64 39.18 -61.61
CA ARG A 140 -14.03 37.78 -61.92
C ARG A 140 -12.85 36.93 -62.42
N LYS A 141 -12.03 37.48 -63.31
CA LYS A 141 -10.86 36.77 -63.89
C LYS A 141 -9.77 36.51 -62.85
N ALA A 142 -9.59 37.42 -61.89
CA ALA A 142 -8.63 37.29 -60.80
C ALA A 142 -9.06 36.28 -59.72
N GLU A 143 -10.37 36.02 -59.56
CA GLU A 143 -10.90 35.03 -58.62
C GLU A 143 -10.86 33.60 -59.20
N GLU A 144 -11.33 33.43 -60.43
CA GLU A 144 -11.40 32.13 -61.11
C GLU A 144 -10.01 31.47 -61.26
N SER A 145 -9.02 32.25 -61.66
CA SER A 145 -7.62 31.79 -61.82
C SER A 145 -6.98 31.35 -60.49
N LYS A 146 -7.24 32.05 -59.38
CA LYS A 146 -6.74 31.66 -58.05
C LYS A 146 -7.40 30.38 -57.54
N ARG A 147 -8.71 30.25 -57.74
CA ARG A 147 -9.50 29.12 -57.22
C ARG A 147 -9.09 27.78 -57.82
N LEU A 148 -8.62 27.75 -59.07
CA LEU A 148 -8.12 26.55 -59.72
C LEU A 148 -6.74 26.12 -59.17
N ALA A 149 -5.81 27.06 -58.99
CA ALA A 149 -4.45 26.77 -58.51
C ALA A 149 -4.41 26.23 -57.07
N GLU A 150 -5.29 26.74 -56.20
CA GLU A 150 -5.40 26.33 -54.79
C GLU A 150 -5.78 24.84 -54.64
N ILE A 151 -6.77 24.39 -55.43
CA ILE A 151 -7.35 23.04 -55.35
C ILE A 151 -6.37 21.94 -55.77
N GLU A 152 -5.50 22.21 -56.74
CA GLU A 152 -4.53 21.22 -57.23
C GLU A 152 -3.35 21.07 -56.26
N LYS A 153 -2.85 22.18 -55.72
CA LYS A 153 -1.74 22.17 -54.75
C LYS A 153 -2.10 21.39 -53.47
N GLN A 154 -3.27 21.67 -52.88
CA GLN A 154 -3.71 21.04 -51.63
C GLN A 154 -3.84 19.50 -51.75
N LYS A 155 -4.24 18.98 -52.92
CA LYS A 155 -4.38 17.52 -53.14
C LYS A 155 -3.04 16.79 -53.15
N VAL A 156 -2.02 17.36 -53.80
CA VAL A 156 -0.68 16.75 -53.93
C VAL A 156 0.06 16.74 -52.58
N GLU A 157 -0.11 17.80 -51.79
CA GLU A 157 0.56 17.97 -50.50
C GLU A 157 -0.02 17.02 -49.43
N ALA A 158 -1.36 16.98 -49.30
CA ALA A 158 -2.04 16.12 -48.33
C ALA A 158 -1.83 14.60 -48.54
N GLN A 159 -1.60 14.15 -49.78
CA GLN A 159 -1.35 12.73 -50.07
C GLN A 159 0.09 12.30 -49.78
N LYS A 160 1.06 13.23 -49.85
CA LYS A 160 2.45 12.99 -49.41
C LYS A 160 2.59 12.96 -47.89
N GLU A 161 1.90 13.83 -47.16
CA GLU A 161 1.94 13.80 -45.69
C GLU A 161 1.35 12.50 -45.12
N ARG A 162 0.19 12.05 -45.62
CA ARG A 162 -0.46 10.82 -45.14
C ARG A 162 0.43 9.60 -45.29
N THR A 163 1.02 9.41 -46.47
CA THR A 163 1.90 8.26 -46.75
C THR A 163 3.18 8.28 -45.92
N LEU A 164 3.80 9.45 -45.72
CA LEU A 164 4.98 9.59 -44.85
C LEU A 164 4.64 9.35 -43.36
N ALA A 165 3.49 9.84 -42.90
CA ALA A 165 3.05 9.66 -41.51
C ALA A 165 2.66 8.21 -41.19
N GLU A 166 2.03 7.51 -42.14
CA GLU A 166 1.67 6.10 -42.00
C GLU A 166 2.92 5.20 -41.97
N GLN A 167 3.89 5.43 -42.86
CA GLN A 167 5.18 4.72 -42.83
C GLN A 167 5.94 4.95 -41.52
N LYS A 168 6.03 6.21 -41.03
CA LYS A 168 6.68 6.51 -39.74
C LYS A 168 5.99 5.81 -38.57
N LYS A 169 4.65 5.82 -38.50
CA LYS A 169 3.91 5.09 -37.46
C LYS A 169 4.11 3.58 -37.54
N ALA A 170 4.10 3.00 -38.73
CA ALA A 170 4.33 1.56 -38.92
C ALA A 170 5.74 1.13 -38.49
N GLU A 171 6.76 1.96 -38.78
CA GLU A 171 8.14 1.68 -38.40
C GLU A 171 8.37 1.87 -36.88
N GLN A 172 7.83 2.93 -36.29
CA GLN A 172 7.87 3.15 -34.84
C GLN A 172 7.16 2.02 -34.08
N ALA A 173 5.97 1.60 -34.52
CA ALA A 173 5.23 0.50 -33.88
C ALA A 173 5.99 -0.85 -33.96
N LYS A 174 6.73 -1.10 -35.05
CA LYS A 174 7.61 -2.28 -35.15
C LYS A 174 8.80 -2.19 -34.19
N GLN A 175 9.48 -1.05 -34.14
CA GLN A 175 10.63 -0.87 -33.24
C GLN A 175 10.22 -0.97 -31.77
N GLU A 176 9.09 -0.36 -31.39
CA GLU A 176 8.52 -0.44 -30.05
C GLU A 176 8.09 -1.88 -29.69
N ALA A 177 7.47 -2.62 -30.62
CA ALA A 177 7.12 -4.02 -30.43
C ALA A 177 8.36 -4.92 -30.23
N VAL A 178 9.42 -4.73 -31.03
CA VAL A 178 10.68 -5.48 -30.91
C VAL A 178 11.38 -5.16 -29.58
N LEU A 179 11.43 -3.88 -29.18
CA LEU A 179 12.01 -3.47 -27.90
C LEU A 179 11.22 -4.06 -26.72
N ALA A 180 9.89 -4.02 -26.77
CA ALA A 180 9.02 -4.61 -25.75
C ALA A 180 9.15 -6.14 -25.69
N GLU A 181 9.35 -6.83 -26.81
CA GLU A 181 9.59 -8.27 -26.81
C GLU A 181 10.98 -8.62 -26.25
N GLN A 182 12.03 -7.85 -26.58
CA GLN A 182 13.35 -8.00 -26.00
C GLN A 182 13.32 -7.78 -24.48
N GLN A 183 12.71 -6.70 -24.01
CA GLN A 183 12.54 -6.43 -22.57
C GLN A 183 11.74 -7.53 -21.86
N ARG A 184 10.67 -8.06 -22.49
CA ARG A 184 9.91 -9.20 -21.95
C ARG A 184 10.74 -10.48 -21.88
N LYS A 185 11.58 -10.76 -22.89
CA LYS A 185 12.49 -11.91 -22.89
C LYS A 185 13.57 -11.78 -21.82
N GLU A 186 14.21 -10.62 -21.70
CA GLU A 186 15.23 -10.35 -20.69
C GLU A 186 14.66 -10.40 -19.27
N ALA A 187 13.50 -9.78 -19.02
CA ALA A 187 12.80 -9.86 -17.75
C ALA A 187 12.42 -11.31 -17.39
N ARG A 188 11.92 -12.10 -18.36
CA ARG A 188 11.58 -13.52 -18.15
C ARG A 188 12.81 -14.36 -17.84
N LEU A 189 13.96 -14.09 -18.46
CA LEU A 189 15.23 -14.76 -18.16
C LEU A 189 15.71 -14.42 -16.75
N LYS A 190 15.73 -13.13 -16.37
CA LYS A 190 16.13 -12.69 -15.02
C LYS A 190 15.23 -13.26 -13.93
N ILE A 191 13.91 -13.35 -14.16
CA ILE A 191 12.96 -13.99 -13.25
C ILE A 191 13.24 -15.49 -13.13
N ALA A 192 13.43 -16.20 -14.25
CA ALA A 192 13.71 -17.64 -14.25
C ALA A 192 15.06 -17.98 -13.59
N GLU A 193 16.08 -17.15 -13.78
CA GLU A 193 17.39 -17.31 -13.13
C GLU A 193 17.29 -17.05 -11.62
N ALA A 194 16.64 -15.96 -11.19
CA ALA A 194 16.41 -15.68 -9.78
C ALA A 194 15.58 -16.77 -9.08
N GLU A 195 14.56 -17.32 -9.77
CA GLU A 195 13.76 -18.44 -9.26
C GLU A 195 14.58 -19.74 -9.15
N LYS A 196 15.49 -20.01 -10.11
CA LYS A 196 16.42 -21.15 -10.06
C LYS A 196 17.44 -21.00 -8.92
N GLN A 197 18.08 -19.83 -8.80
CA GLN A 197 19.01 -19.54 -7.71
C GLN A 197 18.33 -19.67 -6.34
N ARG A 198 17.13 -19.10 -6.17
CA ARG A 198 16.34 -19.23 -4.93
C ARG A 198 16.00 -20.69 -4.61
N LYS A 199 15.62 -21.51 -5.60
CA LYS A 199 15.35 -22.94 -5.39
C LYS A 199 16.60 -23.72 -5.00
N GLU A 200 17.75 -23.42 -5.58
CA GLU A 200 19.03 -24.06 -5.22
C GLU A 200 19.52 -23.64 -3.82
N GLU A 201 19.35 -22.37 -3.45
CA GLU A 201 19.64 -21.87 -2.09
C GLU A 201 18.69 -22.48 -1.06
N GLU A 202 17.38 -22.55 -1.36
CA GLU A 202 16.38 -23.18 -0.50
C GLU A 202 16.63 -24.67 -0.32
N GLN A 203 16.98 -25.41 -1.39
CA GLN A 203 17.39 -26.82 -1.31
C GLN A 203 18.66 -27.01 -0.49
N LYS A 204 19.72 -26.21 -0.72
CA LYS A 204 20.94 -26.24 0.11
C LYS A 204 20.63 -25.96 1.58
N THR A 205 19.76 -25.00 1.86
CA THR A 205 19.33 -24.65 3.22
C THR A 205 18.53 -25.77 3.88
N GLN A 206 17.64 -26.44 3.14
CA GLN A 206 16.88 -27.59 3.64
C GLN A 206 17.80 -28.80 3.91
N LEU A 207 18.75 -29.09 3.00
CA LEU A 207 19.73 -30.17 3.19
C LEU A 207 20.65 -29.92 4.39
N LEU A 208 21.19 -28.70 4.54
CA LEU A 208 22.01 -28.33 5.69
C LEU A 208 21.23 -28.43 7.01
N LYS A 209 19.98 -27.96 7.05
CA LYS A 209 19.11 -28.11 8.23
C LYS A 209 18.88 -29.58 8.58
N ALA A 210 18.54 -30.41 7.58
CA ALA A 210 18.31 -31.84 7.79
C ALA A 210 19.58 -32.60 8.22
N GLU A 211 20.76 -32.19 7.78
CA GLU A 211 22.03 -32.78 8.23
C GLU A 211 22.40 -32.34 9.65
N ILE A 212 22.19 -31.07 10.01
CA ILE A 212 22.36 -30.55 11.38
C ILE A 212 21.39 -31.26 12.33
N GLU A 213 20.11 -31.37 11.97
CA GLU A 213 19.09 -32.05 12.78
C GLU A 213 19.42 -33.54 12.97
N LYS A 214 19.88 -34.23 11.93
CA LYS A 214 20.38 -35.61 12.04
C LYS A 214 21.56 -35.72 12.99
N LYS A 215 22.58 -34.86 12.85
CA LYS A 215 23.77 -34.87 13.71
C LYS A 215 23.44 -34.52 15.17
N GLU A 216 22.51 -33.61 15.41
CA GLU A 216 21.99 -33.34 16.75
C GLU A 216 21.21 -34.53 17.32
N ALA A 217 20.34 -35.17 16.53
CA ALA A 217 19.56 -36.32 16.97
C ALA A 217 20.43 -37.55 17.26
N GLU A 218 21.46 -37.77 16.44
CA GLU A 218 22.48 -38.81 16.64
C GLU A 218 23.33 -38.52 17.89
N LYS A 219 23.84 -37.28 18.03
CA LYS A 219 24.56 -36.85 19.23
C LYS A 219 23.71 -37.01 20.50
N LYS A 220 22.46 -36.55 20.50
CA LYS A 220 21.54 -36.68 21.65
C LYS A 220 21.28 -38.15 22.01
N LYS A 221 21.15 -39.05 21.01
CA LYS A 221 21.04 -40.49 21.24
C LYS A 221 22.32 -41.07 21.84
N LEU A 222 23.49 -40.69 21.34
CA LEU A 222 24.79 -41.16 21.85
C LEU A 222 25.04 -40.66 23.28
N GLU A 223 24.71 -39.40 23.58
CA GLU A 223 24.78 -38.82 24.93
C GLU A 223 23.81 -39.52 25.90
N GLN A 224 22.58 -39.83 25.46
CA GLN A 224 21.63 -40.62 26.24
C GLN A 224 22.11 -42.06 26.49
N GLN A 225 22.66 -42.73 25.47
CA GLN A 225 23.22 -44.08 25.61
C GLN A 225 24.44 -44.10 26.53
N ALA A 226 25.33 -43.11 26.43
CA ALA A 226 26.49 -42.98 27.31
C ALA A 226 26.07 -42.69 28.77
N LEU A 227 25.04 -41.87 28.99
CA LEU A 227 24.49 -41.59 30.32
C LEU A 227 23.83 -42.84 30.93
N LEU A 228 23.04 -43.58 30.15
CA LEU A 228 22.41 -44.83 30.58
C LEU A 228 23.46 -45.90 30.90
N ALA A 229 24.45 -46.09 30.03
CA ALA A 229 25.55 -47.04 30.26
C ALA A 229 26.40 -46.67 31.50
N LYS A 230 26.64 -45.36 31.74
CA LYS A 230 27.28 -44.91 32.98
C LYS A 230 26.43 -45.24 34.20
N LEU A 231 25.14 -44.93 34.17
CA LEU A 231 24.22 -45.17 35.29
C LEU A 231 24.08 -46.67 35.60
N GLN A 232 23.98 -47.52 34.58
CA GLN A 232 23.97 -48.98 34.75
C GLN A 232 25.28 -49.47 35.39
N LYS A 233 26.44 -49.02 34.91
CA LYS A 233 27.73 -49.38 35.50
C LYS A 233 27.87 -48.90 36.95
N GLU A 234 27.37 -47.70 37.26
CA GLU A 234 27.39 -47.12 38.61
C GLU A 234 26.50 -47.93 39.57
N GLN A 235 25.34 -48.40 39.10
CA GLN A 235 24.45 -49.31 39.84
C GLN A 235 25.04 -50.72 40.01
N GLU A 236 25.69 -51.28 38.96
CA GLU A 236 26.38 -52.58 39.04
C GLU A 236 27.57 -52.54 40.02
N GLU A 237 28.30 -51.42 40.09
CA GLU A 237 29.39 -51.21 41.04
C GLU A 237 28.87 -51.03 42.49
N GLU A 238 27.77 -50.29 42.69
CA GLU A 238 27.11 -50.16 44.00
C GLU A 238 26.54 -51.49 44.50
N GLU A 239 25.83 -52.26 43.66
CA GLU A 239 25.31 -53.58 44.02
C GLU A 239 26.45 -54.56 44.34
N ALA A 240 27.54 -54.53 43.57
CA ALA A 240 28.72 -55.37 43.83
C ALA A 240 29.43 -55.01 45.14
N GLU A 241 29.50 -53.73 45.52
CA GLU A 241 30.05 -53.31 46.83
C GLU A 241 29.13 -53.67 47.99
N LEU A 242 27.82 -53.40 47.87
CA LEU A 242 26.81 -53.78 48.86
C LEU A 242 26.82 -55.31 49.09
N ARG A 243 26.88 -56.09 48.01
CA ARG A 243 26.98 -57.55 48.11
C ARG A 243 28.26 -58.00 48.81
N ARG A 244 29.42 -57.42 48.47
CA ARG A 244 30.71 -57.76 49.11
C ARG A 244 30.72 -57.40 50.61
N THR A 245 30.14 -56.27 50.99
CA THR A 245 30.07 -55.87 52.40
C THR A 245 29.14 -56.77 53.21
N LEU A 246 27.98 -57.15 52.66
CA LEU A 246 27.07 -58.15 53.25
C LEU A 246 27.73 -59.55 53.37
N GLU A 247 28.37 -60.06 52.31
CA GLU A 247 29.09 -61.34 52.35
C GLU A 247 30.24 -61.34 53.38
N ALA A 248 30.91 -60.19 53.57
CA ALA A 248 31.95 -60.02 54.58
C ALA A 248 31.39 -59.93 56.02
N GLU A 249 30.22 -59.31 56.22
CA GLU A 249 29.54 -59.29 57.53
C GLU A 249 29.03 -60.68 57.91
N GLU A 250 28.32 -61.36 56.99
CA GLU A 250 27.90 -62.76 57.10
C GLU A 250 29.08 -63.66 57.52
N THR A 251 30.22 -63.52 56.85
CA THR A 251 31.43 -64.31 57.14
C THR A 251 31.97 -64.02 58.55
N LYS A 252 32.06 -62.74 58.95
CA LYS A 252 32.46 -62.36 60.32
C LYS A 252 31.50 -62.89 61.37
N ARG A 253 30.18 -62.80 61.13
CA ARG A 253 29.13 -63.28 62.03
C ARG A 253 29.17 -64.80 62.20
N ARG A 254 29.31 -65.55 61.11
CA ARG A 254 29.49 -67.02 61.12
C ARG A 254 30.75 -67.42 61.88
N ALA A 255 31.87 -66.72 61.66
CA ALA A 255 33.12 -66.97 62.38
C ALA A 255 33.00 -66.68 63.89
N ALA A 256 32.36 -65.58 64.28
CA ALA A 256 32.13 -65.23 65.68
C ALA A 256 31.21 -66.22 66.41
N LEU A 257 30.15 -66.70 65.74
CA LEU A 257 29.29 -67.76 66.27
C LEU A 257 30.06 -69.06 66.48
N LYS A 258 30.83 -69.52 65.48
CA LYS A 258 31.69 -70.71 65.62
C LYS A 258 32.73 -70.55 66.73
N ALA A 259 33.35 -69.39 66.87
CA ALA A 259 34.31 -69.13 67.96
C ALA A 259 33.65 -69.22 69.34
N LYS A 260 32.42 -68.70 69.50
CA LYS A 260 31.63 -68.81 70.74
C LYS A 260 31.24 -70.27 71.05
N GLU A 261 30.82 -71.02 70.04
CA GLU A 261 30.49 -72.45 70.15
C GLU A 261 31.71 -73.27 70.59
N MET A 262 32.85 -73.11 69.90
CA MET A 262 34.11 -73.78 70.24
C MET A 262 34.56 -73.46 71.67
N LYS A 263 34.44 -72.20 72.13
CA LYS A 263 34.75 -71.81 73.51
C LYS A 263 33.82 -72.48 74.53
N SER A 264 32.52 -72.55 74.24
CA SER A 264 31.55 -73.23 75.12
C SER A 264 31.83 -74.73 75.23
N LEU A 265 32.27 -75.37 74.14
CA LEU A 265 32.69 -76.76 74.13
C LEU A 265 34.03 -76.96 74.86
N GLN A 266 34.96 -76.01 74.79
CA GLN A 266 36.23 -76.01 75.54
C GLN A 266 35.99 -75.90 77.05
N GLU A 267 35.12 -74.97 77.47
CA GLU A 267 34.70 -74.81 78.88
C GLU A 267 34.01 -76.06 79.42
N THR A 268 33.15 -76.68 78.60
CA THR A 268 32.52 -77.98 78.89
C THR A 268 33.55 -79.09 79.05
N TYR A 269 34.57 -79.14 78.17
CA TYR A 269 35.63 -80.14 78.22
C TYR A 269 36.50 -80.00 79.49
N VAL A 270 36.95 -78.78 79.80
CA VAL A 270 37.73 -78.51 81.01
C VAL A 270 36.92 -78.83 82.28
N THR A 271 35.62 -78.56 82.28
CA THR A 271 34.72 -78.89 83.39
C THR A 271 34.52 -80.41 83.54
N SER A 272 34.46 -81.19 82.45
CA SER A 272 34.35 -82.65 82.53
C SER A 272 35.63 -83.31 83.08
N ILE A 273 36.81 -82.75 82.78
CA ILE A 273 38.08 -83.13 83.42
C ILE A 273 38.03 -82.81 84.92
N ALA A 274 37.67 -81.58 85.30
CA ALA A 274 37.61 -81.16 86.70
C ALA A 274 36.63 -82.01 87.53
N ALA A 275 35.46 -82.36 86.94
CA ALA A 275 34.50 -83.27 87.54
C ALA A 275 35.08 -84.67 87.75
N LYS A 276 35.70 -85.29 86.73
CA LYS A 276 36.31 -86.62 86.87
C LYS A 276 37.42 -86.63 87.93
N VAL A 277 38.21 -85.56 88.03
CA VAL A 277 39.24 -85.41 89.07
C VAL A 277 38.62 -85.29 90.45
N LYS A 278 37.51 -84.57 90.60
CA LYS A 278 36.75 -84.49 91.85
C LYS A 278 36.16 -85.84 92.26
N ASP A 279 35.56 -86.60 91.34
CA ASP A 279 35.02 -87.94 91.61
C ASP A 279 36.11 -88.95 92.06
N ASN A 280 37.35 -88.75 91.61
CA ASN A 280 38.52 -89.56 91.99
C ASN A 280 39.31 -88.99 93.18
N TRP A 281 38.92 -87.83 93.70
CA TRP A 281 39.55 -87.20 94.86
C TRP A 281 39.10 -87.87 96.16
N LYS A 282 40.09 -88.27 96.97
CA LYS A 282 39.90 -88.96 98.25
C LYS A 282 41.00 -88.52 99.20
N THR A 283 40.62 -87.86 100.28
CA THR A 283 41.52 -87.48 101.38
C THR A 283 41.01 -88.05 102.71
N ALA A 284 41.93 -88.28 103.65
CA ALA A 284 41.61 -88.61 105.04
C ALA A 284 41.74 -87.38 105.98
N ALA A 285 42.14 -86.22 105.45
CA ALA A 285 42.33 -85.00 106.23
C ALA A 285 41.11 -84.08 106.18
N LYS A 286 40.89 -83.30 107.23
CA LYS A 286 39.90 -82.21 107.23
C LYS A 286 40.41 -81.05 106.37
N VAL A 287 40.02 -81.04 105.10
CA VAL A 287 40.31 -79.98 104.12
C VAL A 287 39.18 -78.93 104.14
N SER A 288 39.52 -77.68 103.85
CA SER A 288 38.53 -76.59 103.71
C SER A 288 37.77 -76.71 102.38
N PRO A 289 36.44 -76.52 102.32
CA PRO A 289 35.69 -76.53 101.06
C PRO A 289 36.14 -75.41 100.11
N ASP A 290 36.68 -74.32 100.65
CA ASP A 290 37.20 -73.18 99.88
C ASP A 290 38.63 -73.40 99.36
N ALA A 291 39.24 -74.56 99.58
CA ALA A 291 40.57 -74.88 99.06
C ALA A 291 40.54 -74.95 97.53
N GLN A 292 41.37 -74.14 96.85
CA GLN A 292 41.48 -74.17 95.39
C GLN A 292 42.94 -74.13 94.96
N CYS A 293 43.25 -74.89 93.90
CA CYS A 293 44.54 -74.88 93.22
C CYS A 293 44.36 -74.95 91.70
N ASP A 294 45.11 -74.15 90.96
CA ASP A 294 45.30 -74.36 89.53
C ASP A 294 46.22 -75.57 89.33
N ILE A 295 45.79 -76.53 88.50
CA ILE A 295 46.58 -77.71 88.15
C ILE A 295 46.79 -77.72 86.64
N ALA A 296 48.05 -77.80 86.22
CA ALA A 296 48.44 -78.02 84.83
C ALA A 296 48.81 -79.50 84.61
N ILE A 297 48.20 -80.12 83.62
CA ILE A 297 48.36 -81.55 83.29
C ILE A 297 48.82 -81.72 81.85
N ILE A 298 49.61 -82.75 81.59
CA ILE A 298 50.04 -83.13 80.24
C ILE A 298 49.45 -84.51 79.92
N GLN A 299 48.70 -84.62 78.82
CA GLN A 299 48.02 -85.85 78.39
C GLN A 299 48.43 -86.35 77.00
N THR A 300 48.26 -87.65 76.77
CA THR A 300 48.29 -88.27 75.43
C THR A 300 46.96 -88.04 74.69
N PRO A 301 46.90 -88.28 73.36
CA PRO A 301 45.63 -88.32 72.61
C PRO A 301 44.66 -89.42 73.05
N THR A 302 45.10 -90.39 73.86
CA THR A 302 44.26 -91.41 74.50
C THR A 302 43.76 -91.01 75.89
N GLY A 303 44.13 -89.83 76.39
CA GLY A 303 43.76 -89.29 77.70
C GLY A 303 44.69 -89.72 78.84
N ASP A 304 45.75 -90.47 78.57
CA ASP A 304 46.69 -90.93 79.60
C ASP A 304 47.59 -89.78 80.08
N ILE A 305 47.83 -89.72 81.39
CA ILE A 305 48.45 -88.57 82.03
C ILE A 305 49.97 -88.78 82.16
N THR A 306 50.73 -87.92 81.50
CA THR A 306 52.20 -87.94 81.44
C THR A 306 52.84 -87.09 82.53
N SER A 307 52.20 -86.02 82.96
CA SER A 307 52.72 -85.11 84.00
C SER A 307 51.57 -84.33 84.66
N VAL A 308 51.77 -83.99 85.94
CA VAL A 308 50.86 -83.17 86.77
C VAL A 308 51.69 -82.15 87.53
N ASN A 309 51.34 -80.88 87.42
CA ASN A 309 52.01 -79.76 88.09
C ASN A 309 50.97 -78.91 88.81
N ILE A 310 51.16 -78.70 90.11
CA ILE A 310 50.31 -77.79 90.90
C ILE A 310 50.92 -76.39 90.82
N LEU A 311 50.12 -75.43 90.38
CA LEU A 311 50.51 -74.04 90.18
C LEU A 311 49.98 -73.18 91.34
N ASN A 312 49.18 -72.14 91.05
CA ASN A 312 48.67 -71.22 92.06
C ASN A 312 47.68 -71.91 92.99
N CYS A 313 47.87 -71.79 94.30
CA CYS A 313 46.94 -72.26 95.31
C CYS A 313 46.56 -71.14 96.26
N ASN A 314 45.32 -71.13 96.77
CA ASN A 314 44.93 -70.17 97.80
C ASN A 314 45.42 -70.60 99.21
N ALA A 315 45.26 -69.71 100.19
CA ALA A 315 45.68 -69.97 101.58
C ALA A 315 44.93 -71.14 102.26
N GLN A 316 43.75 -71.51 101.76
CA GLN A 316 42.94 -72.62 102.30
C GLN A 316 43.42 -73.99 101.80
N ALA A 317 44.11 -74.03 100.67
CA ALA A 317 44.78 -75.22 100.17
C ALA A 317 46.03 -75.53 101.02
N ASN A 318 45.92 -76.52 101.91
CA ASN A 318 47.04 -77.03 102.69
C ASN A 318 47.91 -78.04 101.89
N ALA A 319 49.06 -78.45 102.45
CA ALA A 319 49.99 -79.35 101.77
C ALA A 319 49.41 -80.75 101.49
N GLN A 320 48.50 -81.24 102.34
CA GLN A 320 47.86 -82.54 102.16
C GLN A 320 46.81 -82.49 101.03
N PHE A 321 46.04 -81.40 100.94
CA PHE A 321 45.12 -81.15 99.81
C PHE A 321 45.87 -81.16 98.48
N ARG A 322 47.02 -80.45 98.38
CA ARG A 322 47.88 -80.50 97.18
C ARG A 322 48.27 -81.95 96.83
N LYS A 323 48.83 -82.70 97.79
CA LYS A 323 49.27 -84.08 97.60
C LYS A 323 48.16 -85.07 97.25
N ASP A 324 46.92 -84.83 97.69
CA ASP A 324 45.77 -85.69 97.36
C ASP A 324 45.07 -85.26 96.06
N ALA A 325 45.12 -83.97 95.68
CA ALA A 325 44.70 -83.49 94.37
C ALA A 325 45.58 -84.03 93.24
N GLU A 326 46.91 -84.02 93.42
CA GLU A 326 47.87 -84.64 92.48
C GLU A 326 47.52 -86.12 92.21
N LYS A 327 47.29 -86.91 93.26
CA LYS A 327 46.87 -88.32 93.15
C LYS A 327 45.50 -88.47 92.49
N ALA A 328 44.56 -87.57 92.75
CA ALA A 328 43.23 -87.60 92.14
C ALA A 328 43.31 -87.41 90.62
N VAL A 329 44.21 -86.52 90.17
CA VAL A 329 44.53 -86.35 88.76
C VAL A 329 45.10 -87.64 88.17
N TYR A 330 46.17 -88.22 88.72
CA TYR A 330 46.73 -89.48 88.19
C TYR A 330 45.71 -90.64 88.18
N ARG A 331 44.81 -90.73 89.17
CA ARG A 331 43.69 -91.70 89.20
C ARG A 331 42.63 -91.49 88.12
N SER A 332 42.59 -90.30 87.51
CA SER A 332 41.58 -89.93 86.51
C SER A 332 41.97 -90.35 85.09
N ALA A 333 43.16 -90.91 84.87
CA ALA A 333 43.55 -91.49 83.58
C ALA A 333 42.70 -92.73 83.21
N PRO A 334 42.37 -92.95 81.92
CA PRO A 334 42.44 -91.97 80.84
C PRO A 334 41.39 -90.88 81.04
N LEU A 335 41.77 -89.62 80.83
CA LEU A 335 40.88 -88.45 80.89
C LEU A 335 39.73 -88.55 79.86
N PRO A 336 38.61 -87.83 80.05
CA PRO A 336 37.58 -87.74 79.01
C PRO A 336 38.17 -87.22 77.69
N ALA A 337 37.59 -87.63 76.58
CA ALA A 337 37.89 -87.05 75.27
C ALA A 337 37.16 -85.70 75.10
N PRO A 338 37.72 -84.74 74.32
CA PRO A 338 37.02 -83.51 73.99
C PRO A 338 35.79 -83.78 73.10
N PRO A 339 34.73 -82.95 73.15
CA PRO A 339 33.54 -83.12 72.32
C PRO A 339 33.80 -83.09 70.80
N VAL A 340 34.84 -82.38 70.37
CA VAL A 340 35.34 -82.32 68.99
C VAL A 340 36.88 -82.38 68.99
N LYS A 341 37.49 -82.92 67.93
CA LYS A 341 38.93 -83.23 67.90
C LYS A 341 39.81 -81.97 67.95
N GLU A 342 39.28 -80.87 67.44
CA GLU A 342 39.89 -79.55 67.36
C GLU A 342 40.10 -78.90 68.75
N LEU A 343 39.49 -79.45 69.81
CA LEU A 343 39.68 -79.05 71.21
C LEU A 343 40.63 -79.97 71.99
N PHE A 344 41.34 -80.88 71.31
CA PHE A 344 42.39 -81.67 71.98
C PHE A 344 43.61 -80.81 72.28
N GLU A 345 43.72 -80.37 73.53
CA GLU A 345 44.92 -79.73 74.07
C GLU A 345 45.77 -80.75 74.83
N ARG A 346 47.06 -80.84 74.48
CA ARG A 346 48.02 -81.73 75.18
C ARG A 346 48.30 -81.26 76.60
N ASN A 347 48.36 -79.93 76.79
CA ASN A 347 48.59 -79.29 78.08
C ASN A 347 47.27 -78.64 78.49
N ILE A 348 46.67 -79.03 79.61
CA ILE A 348 45.41 -78.46 80.10
C ILE A 348 45.67 -77.85 81.48
N GLN A 349 45.17 -76.64 81.72
CA GLN A 349 45.15 -76.03 83.04
C GLN A 349 43.70 -75.86 83.50
N PHE A 350 43.38 -76.30 84.71
CA PHE A 350 42.06 -76.15 85.32
C PHE A 350 42.16 -75.81 86.81
N ASN A 351 41.17 -75.10 87.33
CA ASN A 351 41.09 -74.79 88.75
C ASN A 351 40.35 -75.93 89.48
N PHE A 352 41.07 -76.66 90.33
CA PHE A 352 40.53 -77.77 91.12
C PHE A 352 40.00 -77.28 92.47
N LYS A 353 38.82 -77.79 92.85
CA LYS A 353 38.14 -77.56 94.14
C LYS A 353 37.56 -78.89 94.65
N PRO A 354 37.59 -79.15 95.97
CA PRO A 354 37.04 -80.37 96.57
C PRO A 354 35.51 -80.45 96.44
#